data_AF-P33183-F1
#
_entry.id   AF-P33183-F1
#
_cell.length_a   1.000
_cell.length_b   1.000
_cell.length_c   1.000
_cell.angle_alpha   90.00
_cell.angle_beta   90.00
_cell.angle_gamma   90.00
#
_symmetry.space_group_name_H-M   'P 1'
#
loop_
_entity.id
_entity.type
_entity.pdbx_description
1 polymer ?
#
loop_
_entity_poly.entity_id
_entity_poly.type
_entity_poly.pdbx_seq_one_letter_code
_entity_poly.pdbx_strand_id
1 'polypeptide(L)'
;MRVVAAAMLYFYIVVLAICSVGIQGIDYPSVSFNLDGAKSATYRDFLSNLRKTVATGTYEVNGLPVLRRESEVQVKSRFVLVPLTNYNGNTVTLAVDVTNLYVVAFSGNANSYFFKDATEVQKSNLFVGTKQNTLSFTGNYDNLETAANTRRESIELGPSPLDGAITSLYHGDSVARSLLVVIQMVSEAARFRYIEQEVRRSLQQATSFTPNALMLSMENNWSSMSLEIQQAGNNVSPFFGTVQLLNYDHTHRLVDNFEELYKITGIAILLFRCSSPSNDNAIRMPLDLAGEDNKYNDGETCTLRTSFTRNIVGRDGLCVDVRNGYDTDGTPLQLWPCGTQRNQRWTFDSDDTIRSMGKCMTANGLNNGSNIVIFNCSTAAENAIKWEVPIDGSIINPSSGLVMTAPRAASRTILLLEDNIYAASQGWTVTNNVKPIVASIVGYKEMCLQSNGENNGVWMEDCEATSLQQQWALYGDRTIRVNSTRGLCVTTNGYNSKDLIIILKCQGLPSQRWFFNSDGAIVNPKSRHVMDVRASNVSLREIIIFPATGNPNQQWVTQVLPS
;
A
#
# COMPACT_ATOMS: atom_id res chain seq x y z
N MET A 1 1.87 10.26 71.50
CA MET A 1 1.84 9.53 70.21
C MET A 1 0.61 9.82 69.34
N ARG A 2 -0.61 10.01 69.86
CA ARG A 2 -1.82 10.24 69.01
C ARG A 2 -1.79 11.52 68.14
N VAL A 3 -1.11 12.59 68.58
CA VAL A 3 -1.02 13.86 67.81
C VAL A 3 -0.10 13.74 66.58
N VAL A 4 0.94 12.88 66.63
CA VAL A 4 1.88 12.68 65.52
C VAL A 4 1.23 11.89 64.38
N ALA A 5 0.35 10.93 64.70
CA ALA A 5 -0.36 10.14 63.70
C ALA A 5 -1.34 10.99 62.86
N ALA A 6 -2.03 11.96 63.49
CA ALA A 6 -2.94 12.86 62.78
C ALA A 6 -2.20 13.82 61.83
N ALA A 7 -1.04 14.33 62.25
CA ALA A 7 -0.19 15.19 61.41
C ALA A 7 0.36 14.43 60.19
N MET A 8 0.77 13.17 60.35
CA MET A 8 1.22 12.34 59.24
C MET A 8 0.10 11.99 58.27
N LEU A 9 -1.12 11.73 58.76
CA LEU A 9 -2.28 11.47 57.89
C LEU A 9 -2.67 12.73 57.10
N TYR A 10 -2.63 13.91 57.74
CA TYR A 10 -2.93 15.18 57.07
C TYR A 10 -1.86 15.52 56.01
N PHE A 11 -0.58 15.29 56.31
CA PHE A 11 0.50 15.45 55.32
C PHE A 11 0.34 14.48 54.14
N TYR A 12 -0.03 13.21 54.38
CA TYR A 12 -0.28 12.24 53.30
C TYR A 12 -1.47 12.64 52.41
N ILE A 13 -2.56 13.15 52.99
CA ILE A 13 -3.72 13.63 52.22
C ILE A 13 -3.36 14.88 51.42
N VAL A 14 -2.59 15.81 52.01
CA VAL A 14 -2.14 17.02 51.31
C VAL A 14 -1.13 16.67 50.20
N VAL A 15 -0.23 15.70 50.38
CA VAL A 15 0.67 15.24 49.32
C VAL A 15 -0.08 14.51 48.21
N LEU A 16 -1.11 13.71 48.52
CA LEU A 16 -1.97 13.09 47.50
C LEU A 16 -2.87 14.12 46.78
N ALA A 17 -3.31 15.17 47.47
CA ALA A 17 -4.08 16.26 46.86
C ALA A 17 -3.20 17.23 46.03
N ILE A 18 -1.96 17.49 46.46
CA ILE A 18 -0.99 18.31 45.68
C ILE A 18 -0.47 17.52 44.47
N CYS A 19 -0.34 16.18 44.56
CA CYS A 19 0.02 15.35 43.41
C CYS A 19 -1.08 15.26 42.33
N SER A 20 -2.28 15.81 42.55
CA SER A 20 -3.34 15.89 41.52
C SER A 20 -3.53 17.30 40.92
N VAL A 21 -2.71 18.28 41.32
CA VAL A 21 -2.75 19.64 40.76
C VAL A 21 -1.38 19.99 40.19
N GLY A 22 -1.08 19.59 38.94
CA GLY A 22 0.22 19.98 38.38
C GLY A 22 0.58 19.64 36.93
N ILE A 23 -0.13 18.77 36.20
CA ILE A 23 0.08 18.63 34.75
C ILE A 23 -1.29 18.57 34.06
N GLN A 24 -1.81 19.73 33.65
CA GLN A 24 -3.08 19.87 32.92
C GLN A 24 -2.95 19.42 31.44
N GLY A 25 -2.33 18.27 31.19
CA GLY A 25 -2.23 17.69 29.84
C GLY A 25 -3.05 16.40 29.75
N ILE A 26 -3.65 16.15 28.58
CA ILE A 26 -4.15 14.81 28.25
C ILE A 26 -2.95 13.89 28.06
N ASP A 27 -2.98 12.72 28.69
CA ASP A 27 -1.98 11.68 28.50
C ASP A 27 -2.24 10.93 27.18
N TYR A 28 -1.51 11.32 26.15
CA TYR A 28 -1.59 10.71 24.81
C TYR A 28 -0.64 9.52 24.71
N PRO A 29 -1.02 8.44 23.99
CA PRO A 29 -0.11 7.32 23.74
C PRO A 29 1.15 7.79 23.03
N SER A 30 2.28 7.14 23.31
CA SER A 30 3.56 7.49 22.73
C SER A 30 4.26 6.31 22.05
N VAL A 31 4.88 6.59 20.90
CA VAL A 31 5.72 5.65 20.16
C VAL A 31 7.03 6.36 19.83
N SER A 32 8.14 5.92 20.41
CA SER A 32 9.42 6.61 20.32
C SER A 32 10.41 5.93 19.39
N PHE A 33 11.35 6.72 18.87
CA PHE A 33 12.48 6.25 18.09
C PHE A 33 13.77 6.92 18.55
N ASN A 34 14.81 6.12 18.78
CA ASN A 34 16.13 6.61 19.17
C ASN A 34 17.13 6.25 18.07
N LEU A 35 17.87 7.25 17.57
CA LEU A 35 18.95 7.05 16.62
C LEU A 35 20.12 6.28 17.21
N ASP A 36 20.39 6.43 18.51
CA ASP A 36 21.41 5.63 19.18
C ASP A 36 21.03 4.15 19.18
N GLY A 37 21.89 3.32 18.57
CA GLY A 37 21.62 1.90 18.35
C GLY A 37 20.54 1.59 17.30
N ALA A 38 20.06 2.58 16.54
CA ALA A 38 19.07 2.36 15.48
C ALA A 38 19.55 1.36 14.43
N LYS A 39 18.67 0.45 14.04
CA LYS A 39 18.86 -0.55 12.99
C LYS A 39 17.62 -0.58 12.11
N SER A 40 17.74 -1.19 10.93
CA SER A 40 16.58 -1.50 10.08
C SER A 40 15.43 -2.12 10.89
N ALA A 41 15.73 -3.12 11.73
CA ALA A 41 14.71 -3.80 12.53
C ALA A 41 14.01 -2.89 13.55
N THR A 42 14.76 -2.03 14.27
CA THR A 42 14.15 -1.15 15.29
C THR A 42 13.30 -0.06 14.64
N TYR A 43 13.67 0.40 13.44
CA TYR A 43 12.88 1.36 12.68
C TYR A 43 11.60 0.74 12.10
N ARG A 44 11.67 -0.50 11.58
CA ARG A 44 10.47 -1.28 11.19
C ARG A 44 9.50 -1.41 12.37
N ASP A 45 10.02 -1.80 13.53
CA ASP A 45 9.19 -2.02 14.73
C ASP A 45 8.59 -0.70 15.22
N PHE A 46 9.34 0.41 15.16
CA PHE A 46 8.85 1.76 15.41
C PHE A 46 7.64 2.13 14.53
N LEU A 47 7.76 1.98 13.20
CA LEU A 47 6.66 2.30 12.28
C LEU A 47 5.48 1.32 12.41
N SER A 48 5.75 0.05 12.67
CA SER A 48 4.70 -0.94 12.95
C SER A 48 3.88 -0.56 14.18
N ASN A 49 4.55 -0.15 15.27
CA ASN A 49 3.89 0.34 16.47
C ASN A 49 3.14 1.65 16.22
N LEU A 50 3.71 2.58 15.46
CA LEU A 50 3.03 3.83 15.11
C LEU A 50 1.73 3.55 14.34
N ARG A 51 1.78 2.74 13.28
CA ARG A 51 0.60 2.32 12.49
C ARG A 51 -0.45 1.67 13.39
N LYS A 52 -0.06 0.73 14.25
CA LYS A 52 -0.98 0.05 15.18
C LYS A 52 -1.66 1.03 16.14
N THR A 53 -0.91 1.99 16.67
CA THR A 53 -1.44 3.00 17.61
C THR A 53 -2.44 3.93 16.91
N VAL A 54 -2.11 4.47 15.73
CA VAL A 54 -3.03 5.38 15.02
C VAL A 54 -4.26 4.65 14.45
N ALA A 55 -4.09 3.39 14.04
CA ALA A 55 -5.15 2.54 13.49
C ALA A 55 -5.96 1.78 14.57
N THR A 56 -5.84 2.14 15.85
CA THR A 56 -6.61 1.45 16.88
C THR A 56 -8.11 1.69 16.70
N GLY A 57 -8.87 0.61 16.55
CA GLY A 57 -10.33 0.64 16.38
C GLY A 57 -10.80 1.02 14.97
N THR A 58 -9.91 1.03 13.97
CA THR A 58 -10.28 1.27 12.57
C THR A 58 -10.84 0.01 11.92
N TYR A 59 -11.56 0.19 10.81
CA TYR A 59 -11.85 -0.90 9.87
C TYR A 59 -10.75 -1.01 8.82
N GLU A 60 -10.79 -2.06 8.01
CA GLU A 60 -9.83 -2.31 6.94
C GLU A 60 -10.53 -2.44 5.57
N VAL A 61 -9.81 -2.06 4.52
CA VAL A 61 -10.17 -2.35 3.12
C VAL A 61 -8.98 -3.04 2.47
N ASN A 62 -9.16 -4.23 1.91
CA ASN A 62 -8.07 -5.06 1.36
C ASN A 62 -6.94 -5.30 2.37
N GLY A 63 -7.26 -5.45 3.66
CA GLY A 63 -6.28 -5.61 4.74
C GLY A 63 -5.48 -4.35 5.09
N LEU A 64 -5.85 -3.19 4.56
CA LEU A 64 -5.25 -1.91 4.91
C LEU A 64 -6.13 -1.15 5.91
N PRO A 65 -5.60 -0.71 7.06
CA PRO A 65 -6.36 0.09 8.02
C PRO A 65 -6.75 1.44 7.41
N VAL A 66 -8.00 1.86 7.64
CA VAL A 66 -8.50 3.20 7.28
C VAL A 66 -8.58 4.06 8.53
N LEU A 67 -7.81 5.15 8.59
CA LEU A 67 -7.84 6.07 9.73
C LEU A 67 -9.26 6.56 10.02
N ARG A 68 -9.54 6.92 11.28
CA ARG A 68 -10.88 7.36 11.69
C ARG A 68 -11.19 8.76 11.19
N ARG A 69 -12.48 9.08 11.06
CA ARG A 69 -12.91 10.47 10.87
C ARG A 69 -12.68 11.28 12.14
N GLU A 70 -12.49 12.58 11.99
CA GLU A 70 -12.34 13.47 13.15
C GLU A 70 -13.53 13.42 14.12
N SER A 71 -14.74 13.37 13.59
CA SER A 71 -15.97 13.26 14.39
C SER A 71 -16.08 11.97 15.21
N GLU A 72 -15.30 10.93 14.88
CA GLU A 72 -15.28 9.64 15.59
C GLU A 72 -14.19 9.56 16.66
N VAL A 73 -13.32 10.58 16.73
CA VAL A 73 -12.15 10.57 17.61
C VAL A 73 -12.34 11.54 18.77
N GLN A 74 -12.44 10.99 19.98
CA GLN A 74 -12.44 11.80 21.20
C GLN A 74 -11.12 12.57 21.32
N VAL A 75 -11.18 13.81 21.80
CA VAL A 75 -10.00 14.68 22.01
C VAL A 75 -8.90 13.97 22.81
N LYS A 76 -9.27 13.14 23.79
CA LYS A 76 -8.33 12.38 24.64
C LYS A 76 -7.53 11.28 23.92
N SER A 77 -7.91 10.96 22.69
CA SER A 77 -7.27 9.91 21.87
C SER A 77 -6.96 10.42 20.47
N ARG A 78 -6.92 11.74 20.29
CA ARG A 78 -6.73 12.42 19.00
C ARG A 78 -5.29 12.42 18.52
N PHE A 79 -4.32 12.41 19.43
CA PHE A 79 -2.91 12.53 19.08
C PHE A 79 -2.10 11.33 19.59
N VAL A 80 -1.01 11.05 18.88
CA VAL A 80 0.08 10.17 19.32
C VAL A 80 1.33 11.02 19.45
N LEU A 81 2.03 10.90 20.56
CA LEU A 81 3.31 11.57 20.78
C LEU A 81 4.45 10.71 20.23
N VAL A 82 5.31 11.30 19.42
CA VAL A 82 6.44 10.61 18.79
C VAL A 82 7.76 11.28 19.19
N PRO A 83 8.35 10.87 20.33
CA PRO A 83 9.69 11.30 20.73
C PRO A 83 10.74 10.73 19.78
N LEU A 84 11.54 11.62 19.19
CA LEU A 84 12.69 11.33 18.36
C LEU A 84 13.96 11.79 19.09
N THR A 85 14.86 10.86 19.39
CA THR A 85 16.13 11.15 20.08
C THR A 85 17.30 10.97 19.15
N ASN A 86 18.20 11.95 19.12
CA ASN A 86 19.41 11.95 18.29
C ASN A 86 20.64 11.40 19.04
N TYR A 87 21.82 11.40 18.40
CA TYR A 87 23.04 10.87 19.02
C TYR A 87 23.55 11.70 20.21
N ASN A 88 23.19 12.99 20.26
CA ASN A 88 23.54 13.90 21.35
C ASN A 88 22.55 13.86 22.52
N GLY A 89 21.52 13.00 22.47
CA GLY A 89 20.49 12.91 23.49
C GLY A 89 19.47 14.06 23.44
N ASN A 90 19.48 14.89 22.41
CA ASN A 90 18.38 15.82 22.17
C ASN A 90 17.14 15.03 21.78
N THR A 91 16.01 15.31 22.45
CA THR A 91 14.73 14.70 22.14
C THR A 91 13.74 15.77 21.69
N VAL A 92 13.15 15.56 20.51
CA VAL A 92 12.02 16.34 20.00
C VAL A 92 10.80 15.43 19.97
N THR A 93 9.69 15.88 20.54
CA THR A 93 8.44 15.10 20.53
C THR A 93 7.49 15.69 19.50
N LEU A 94 7.21 14.94 18.44
CA LEU A 94 6.17 15.29 17.47
C LEU A 94 4.79 14.94 18.05
N ALA A 95 3.78 15.75 17.74
CA ALA A 95 2.38 15.37 17.93
C ALA A 95 1.78 14.99 16.57
N VAL A 96 1.39 13.73 16.43
CA VAL A 96 0.83 13.17 15.21
C VAL A 96 -0.67 12.98 15.38
N ASP A 97 -1.46 13.48 14.45
CA ASP A 97 -2.90 13.35 14.45
C ASP A 97 -3.34 11.97 13.93
N VAL A 98 -4.15 11.24 14.70
CA VAL A 98 -4.57 9.88 14.36
C VAL A 98 -5.51 9.81 13.16
N THR A 99 -6.07 10.92 12.68
CA THR A 99 -7.04 10.86 11.56
C THR A 99 -6.41 11.04 10.19
N ASN A 100 -5.17 11.54 10.13
CA ASN A 100 -4.48 11.77 8.87
C ASN A 100 -2.95 11.52 8.94
N LEU A 101 -2.41 11.08 10.08
CA LEU A 101 -0.97 10.91 10.32
C LEU A 101 -0.16 12.20 10.19
N TYR A 102 -0.78 13.38 10.26
CA TYR A 102 -0.06 14.65 10.10
C TYR A 102 0.63 15.02 11.40
N VAL A 103 1.88 15.46 11.30
CA VAL A 103 2.50 16.22 12.38
C VAL A 103 1.74 17.54 12.49
N VAL A 104 1.23 17.87 13.68
CA VAL A 104 0.48 19.12 13.92
C VAL A 104 1.24 20.11 14.80
N ALA A 105 2.20 19.61 15.57
CA ALA A 105 3.09 20.39 16.42
C ALA A 105 4.31 19.55 16.81
N PHE A 106 5.32 20.19 17.37
CA PHE A 106 6.41 19.50 18.05
C PHE A 106 6.86 20.27 19.30
N SER A 107 7.57 19.61 20.20
CA SER A 107 8.23 20.24 21.35
C SER A 107 9.69 19.84 21.47
N GLY A 108 10.51 20.76 21.96
CA GLY A 108 11.94 20.60 22.20
C GLY A 108 12.44 21.72 23.11
N ASN A 109 13.35 21.40 24.03
CA ASN A 109 13.99 22.37 24.92
C ASN A 109 13.02 23.36 25.61
N ALA A 110 11.98 22.84 26.29
CA ALA A 110 10.92 23.61 26.96
C ALA A 110 10.07 24.54 26.06
N ASN A 111 10.26 24.51 24.74
CA ASN A 111 9.45 25.19 23.75
C ASN A 111 8.56 24.19 23.01
N SER A 112 7.45 24.68 22.48
CA SER A 112 6.69 23.96 21.46
C SER A 112 6.35 24.88 20.29
N TYR A 113 6.10 24.26 19.15
CA TYR A 113 5.89 24.94 17.89
C TYR A 113 4.68 24.31 17.20
N PHE A 114 3.68 25.13 16.97
CA PHE A 114 2.45 24.78 16.27
C PHE A 114 2.47 25.41 14.88
N PHE A 115 1.93 24.71 13.88
CA PHE A 115 1.76 25.32 12.56
C PHE A 115 0.81 26.53 12.62
N LYS A 116 0.92 27.43 11.64
CA LYS A 116 0.12 28.67 11.56
C LYS A 116 -1.38 28.44 11.71
N ASP A 117 -1.83 27.31 11.22
CA ASP A 117 -3.21 26.89 11.13
C ASP A 117 -3.62 25.92 12.26
N ALA A 118 -2.84 25.84 13.34
CA ALA A 118 -3.14 25.00 14.48
C ALA A 118 -4.44 25.39 15.18
N THR A 119 -5.24 24.37 15.54
CA THR A 119 -6.54 24.55 16.17
C THR A 119 -6.43 24.82 17.67
N GLU A 120 -7.48 25.37 18.26
CA GLU A 120 -7.54 25.57 19.71
C GLU A 120 -7.53 24.24 20.47
N VAL A 121 -8.08 23.17 19.90
CA VAL A 121 -7.98 21.80 20.45
C VAL A 121 -6.52 21.35 20.52
N GLN A 122 -5.71 21.63 19.50
CA GLN A 122 -4.29 21.29 19.51
C GLN A 122 -3.55 22.10 20.58
N LYS A 123 -3.67 23.43 20.58
CA LYS A 123 -2.96 24.30 21.53
C LYS A 123 -3.33 24.02 22.99
N SER A 124 -4.60 23.73 23.26
CA SER A 124 -5.09 23.52 24.63
C SER A 124 -4.70 22.17 25.24
N ASN A 125 -4.35 21.17 24.41
CA ASN A 125 -4.12 19.80 24.89
C ASN A 125 -2.67 19.31 24.66
N LEU A 126 -1.97 19.83 23.65
CA LEU A 126 -0.60 19.42 23.32
C LEU A 126 0.43 20.31 24.00
N PHE A 127 1.45 19.68 24.60
CA PHE A 127 2.62 20.36 25.17
C PHE A 127 2.27 21.47 26.17
N VAL A 128 1.20 21.26 26.95
CA VAL A 128 0.77 22.18 28.02
C VAL A 128 1.89 22.30 29.04
N GLY A 129 2.36 23.54 29.27
CA GLY A 129 3.49 23.84 30.15
C GLY A 129 4.79 24.21 29.43
N THR A 130 4.88 24.03 28.12
CA THR A 130 5.96 24.60 27.30
C THR A 130 5.67 26.05 26.93
N LYS A 131 6.70 26.80 26.51
CA LYS A 131 6.49 28.06 25.79
C LYS A 131 5.97 27.74 24.38
N GLN A 132 4.67 27.87 24.17
CA GLN A 132 4.04 27.62 22.88
C GLN A 132 4.32 28.76 21.89
N ASN A 133 4.81 28.42 20.71
CA ASN A 133 5.08 29.33 19.60
C ASN A 133 4.23 28.91 18.39
N THR A 134 3.83 29.87 17.57
CA THR A 134 3.12 29.62 16.30
C THR A 134 4.07 29.92 15.15
N LEU A 135 4.27 28.94 14.26
CA LEU A 135 5.07 29.08 13.05
C LEU A 135 4.36 29.98 12.03
N SER A 136 5.11 30.61 11.13
CA SER A 136 4.58 31.50 10.10
C SER A 136 4.02 30.79 8.86
N PHE A 137 4.11 29.46 8.83
CA PHE A 137 3.71 28.58 7.72
C PHE A 137 2.85 27.40 8.23
N THR A 138 2.11 26.77 7.31
CA THR A 138 1.32 25.55 7.60
C THR A 138 2.15 24.29 7.33
N GLY A 139 1.63 23.13 7.71
CA GLY A 139 2.33 21.84 7.56
C GLY A 139 2.27 21.19 6.17
N ASN A 140 1.68 21.84 5.16
CA ASN A 140 1.68 21.28 3.79
C ASN A 140 3.05 21.46 3.12
N TYR A 141 3.37 20.58 2.17
CA TYR A 141 4.69 20.55 1.55
C TYR A 141 5.06 21.82 0.79
N ASP A 142 4.13 22.44 0.08
CA ASP A 142 4.40 23.69 -0.65
C ASP A 142 4.84 24.82 0.28
N ASN A 143 4.17 24.95 1.43
CA ASN A 143 4.51 25.95 2.43
C ASN A 143 5.81 25.62 3.19
N LEU A 144 6.05 24.33 3.49
CA LEU A 144 7.29 23.88 4.11
C LEU A 144 8.51 24.11 3.18
N GLU A 145 8.41 23.74 1.91
CA GLU A 145 9.46 23.96 0.91
C GLU A 145 9.73 25.46 0.68
N THR A 146 8.67 26.26 0.62
CA THR A 146 8.78 27.73 0.52
C THR A 146 9.48 28.32 1.74
N ALA A 147 9.09 27.92 2.95
CA ALA A 147 9.71 28.39 4.19
C ALA A 147 11.16 27.88 4.38
N ALA A 148 11.47 26.69 3.86
CA ALA A 148 12.82 26.12 3.87
C ALA A 148 13.71 26.65 2.74
N ASN A 149 13.13 27.34 1.74
CA ASN A 149 13.79 27.77 0.51
C ASN A 149 14.55 26.63 -0.20
N THR A 150 13.95 25.44 -0.24
CA THR A 150 14.48 24.24 -0.91
C THR A 150 13.34 23.27 -1.23
N ARG A 151 13.55 22.39 -2.20
CA ARG A 151 12.63 21.29 -2.53
C ARG A 151 12.98 20.02 -1.78
N ARG A 152 12.00 19.14 -1.52
CA ARG A 152 12.22 17.81 -0.91
C ARG A 152 13.22 16.96 -1.67
N GLU A 153 13.21 17.01 -3.00
CA GLU A 153 14.18 16.30 -3.88
C GLU A 153 15.65 16.66 -3.60
N SER A 154 15.92 17.81 -2.98
CA SER A 154 17.26 18.28 -2.60
C SER A 154 17.54 18.12 -1.09
N ILE A 155 16.66 17.48 -0.35
CA ILE A 155 16.82 17.20 1.08
C ILE A 155 17.19 15.74 1.25
N GLU A 156 18.35 15.51 1.84
CA GLU A 156 18.77 14.18 2.23
C GLU A 156 17.93 13.65 3.40
N LEU A 157 17.63 12.36 3.36
CA LEU A 157 17.01 11.57 4.40
C LEU A 157 17.98 10.47 4.83
N GLY A 158 17.88 10.03 6.08
CA GLY A 158 18.76 9.01 6.66
C GLY A 158 19.20 9.33 8.08
N PRO A 159 20.11 8.53 8.68
CA PRO A 159 20.52 8.71 10.07
C PRO A 159 21.14 10.08 10.35
N SER A 160 22.09 10.53 9.53
CA SER A 160 22.76 11.82 9.72
C SER A 160 21.82 13.03 9.46
N PRO A 161 21.02 13.05 8.38
CA PRO A 161 20.01 14.09 8.21
C PRO A 161 18.97 14.14 9.33
N LEU A 162 18.53 12.99 9.86
CA LEU A 162 17.60 12.92 10.98
C LEU A 162 18.23 13.45 12.28
N ASP A 163 19.50 13.12 12.56
CA ASP A 163 20.24 13.65 13.71
C ASP A 163 20.32 15.18 13.69
N GLY A 164 20.69 15.74 12.53
CA GLY A 164 20.73 17.19 12.31
C GLY A 164 19.35 17.85 12.40
N ALA A 165 18.31 17.21 11.87
CA ALA A 165 16.94 17.70 11.94
C ALA A 165 16.42 17.75 13.39
N ILE A 166 16.65 16.70 14.19
CA ILE A 166 16.28 16.68 15.61
C ILE A 166 17.03 17.76 16.38
N THR A 167 18.34 17.92 16.16
CA THR A 167 19.14 18.98 16.79
C THR A 167 18.56 20.36 16.50
N SER A 168 18.27 20.63 15.22
CA SER A 168 17.75 21.92 14.76
C SER A 168 16.37 22.21 15.36
N LEU A 169 15.45 21.23 15.33
CA LEU A 169 14.11 21.36 15.94
C LEU A 169 14.19 21.52 17.47
N TYR A 170 15.12 20.84 18.14
CA TYR A 170 15.32 20.97 19.58
C TYR A 170 15.69 22.41 19.98
N HIS A 171 16.48 23.10 19.15
CA HIS A 171 16.87 24.50 19.36
C HIS A 171 15.91 25.52 18.73
N GLY A 172 14.96 25.08 17.88
CA GLY A 172 14.06 25.97 17.15
C GLY A 172 14.68 26.63 15.92
N ASP A 173 15.77 26.06 15.40
CA ASP A 173 16.49 26.53 14.22
C ASP A 173 16.09 25.75 12.96
N SER A 174 16.15 26.40 11.79
CA SER A 174 15.89 25.79 10.47
C SER A 174 14.62 24.91 10.41
N VAL A 175 13.57 25.32 11.15
CA VAL A 175 12.43 24.46 11.48
C VAL A 175 11.76 23.85 10.26
N ALA A 176 11.51 24.63 9.20
CA ALA A 176 10.83 24.14 8.00
C ALA A 176 11.61 23.01 7.29
N ARG A 177 12.94 23.19 7.11
CA ARG A 177 13.81 22.18 6.49
C ARG A 177 13.84 20.89 7.33
N SER A 178 13.95 21.03 8.64
CA SER A 178 14.02 19.89 9.55
C SER A 178 12.68 19.16 9.69
N LEU A 179 11.55 19.89 9.58
CA LEU A 179 10.21 19.31 9.51
C LEU A 179 10.03 18.44 8.27
N LEU A 180 10.55 18.85 7.10
CA LEU A 180 10.52 18.02 5.89
C LEU A 180 11.20 16.66 6.13
N VAL A 181 12.37 16.64 6.77
CA VAL A 181 13.10 15.40 7.10
C VAL A 181 12.27 14.49 8.02
N VAL A 182 11.78 15.01 9.16
CA VAL A 182 11.07 14.18 10.14
C VAL A 182 9.70 13.73 9.64
N ILE A 183 8.99 14.55 8.85
CA ILE A 183 7.69 14.18 8.27
C ILE A 183 7.88 13.03 7.28
N GLN A 184 8.87 13.12 6.38
CA GLN A 184 9.15 12.05 5.42
C GLN A 184 9.59 10.75 6.13
N MET A 185 10.45 10.86 7.15
CA MET A 185 10.97 9.71 7.91
C MET A 185 10.02 9.18 9.00
N VAL A 186 8.87 9.80 9.25
CA VAL A 186 7.88 9.31 10.24
C VAL A 186 6.52 9.13 9.58
N SER A 187 5.87 10.21 9.16
CA SER A 187 4.52 10.18 8.61
C SER A 187 4.47 9.50 7.24
N GLU A 188 5.36 9.85 6.31
CA GLU A 188 5.36 9.24 4.97
C GLU A 188 5.84 7.79 5.01
N ALA A 189 6.87 7.51 5.80
CA ALA A 189 7.30 6.13 6.06
C ALA A 189 6.20 5.30 6.72
N ALA A 190 5.38 5.87 7.61
CA ALA A 190 4.21 5.19 8.16
C ALA A 190 3.12 4.94 7.10
N ARG A 191 3.00 5.79 6.08
CA ARG A 191 2.05 5.59 4.97
C ARG A 191 2.50 4.55 3.95
N PHE A 192 3.80 4.47 3.68
CA PHE A 192 4.34 3.68 2.58
C PHE A 192 5.50 2.78 3.00
N ARG A 193 5.35 1.47 2.83
CA ARG A 193 6.42 0.49 3.08
C ARG A 193 7.62 0.68 2.17
N TYR A 194 7.43 1.25 0.97
CA TYR A 194 8.53 1.64 0.10
C TYR A 194 9.46 2.67 0.80
N ILE A 195 8.88 3.74 1.35
CA ILE A 195 9.65 4.79 2.04
C ILE A 195 10.28 4.23 3.32
N GLU A 196 9.53 3.43 4.08
CA GLU A 196 10.08 2.69 5.22
C GLU A 196 11.33 1.89 4.83
N GLN A 197 11.27 1.15 3.71
CA GLN A 197 12.36 0.30 3.25
C GLN A 197 13.60 1.11 2.84
N GLU A 198 13.42 2.25 2.17
CA GLU A 198 14.53 3.14 1.83
C GLU A 198 15.23 3.67 3.09
N VAL A 199 14.46 4.07 4.11
CA VAL A 199 15.04 4.50 5.40
C VAL A 199 15.72 3.33 6.12
N ARG A 200 15.14 2.12 6.11
CA ARG A 200 15.77 0.93 6.71
C ARG A 200 17.10 0.60 6.06
N ARG A 201 17.18 0.64 4.73
CA ARG A 201 18.41 0.44 3.95
C ARG A 201 19.45 1.50 4.29
N SER A 202 19.04 2.76 4.34
CA SER A 202 19.88 3.90 4.77
C SER A 202 20.45 3.71 6.17
N LEU A 203 19.65 3.24 7.14
CA LEU A 203 20.10 2.92 8.50
C LEU A 203 21.09 1.74 8.52
N GLN A 204 20.84 0.69 7.74
CA GLN A 204 21.72 -0.48 7.66
C GLN A 204 23.08 -0.16 7.03
N GLN A 205 23.09 0.73 6.03
CA GLN A 205 24.31 1.12 5.30
C GLN A 205 24.99 2.35 5.92
N ALA A 206 24.35 3.02 6.88
CA ALA A 206 24.78 4.31 7.42
C ALA A 206 24.99 5.39 6.34
N THR A 207 24.08 5.45 5.37
CA THR A 207 24.11 6.37 4.22
C THR A 207 22.92 7.31 4.20
N SER A 208 23.03 8.43 3.50
CA SER A 208 21.90 9.30 3.17
C SER A 208 21.36 9.00 1.76
N PHE A 209 20.11 9.37 1.50
CA PHE A 209 19.52 9.35 0.16
C PHE A 209 18.60 10.55 -0.04
N THR A 210 18.30 10.91 -1.28
CA THR A 210 17.26 11.90 -1.61
C THR A 210 16.00 11.21 -2.13
N PRO A 211 14.80 11.75 -1.86
CA PRO A 211 13.57 11.17 -2.36
C PRO A 211 13.52 11.31 -3.88
N ASN A 212 13.23 10.19 -4.56
CA ASN A 212 13.06 10.17 -6.02
C ASN A 212 11.64 10.64 -6.42
N ALA A 213 11.43 10.87 -7.72
CA ALA A 213 10.15 11.33 -8.26
C ALA A 213 8.96 10.40 -7.89
N LEU A 214 9.17 9.09 -7.85
CA LEU A 214 8.14 8.14 -7.44
C LEU A 214 7.74 8.37 -5.98
N MET A 215 8.71 8.42 -5.06
CA MET A 215 8.49 8.71 -3.64
C MET A 215 7.73 10.03 -3.43
N LEU A 216 8.16 11.12 -4.08
CA LEU A 216 7.48 12.42 -3.97
C LEU A 216 6.04 12.37 -4.51
N SER A 217 5.82 11.68 -5.63
CA SER A 217 4.47 11.51 -6.17
C SER A 217 3.56 10.68 -5.25
N MET A 218 4.12 9.72 -4.51
CA MET A 218 3.38 8.93 -3.53
C MET A 218 2.93 9.79 -2.35
N GLU A 219 3.84 10.59 -1.78
CA GLU A 219 3.56 11.52 -0.69
C GLU A 219 2.40 12.47 -1.05
N ASN A 220 2.43 13.04 -2.26
CA ASN A 220 1.40 13.96 -2.72
C ASN A 220 0.05 13.27 -3.03
N ASN A 221 0.07 12.00 -3.46
CA ASN A 221 -1.13 11.29 -3.92
C ASN A 221 -1.76 10.35 -2.88
N TRP A 222 -1.34 10.37 -1.61
CA TRP A 222 -1.88 9.47 -0.58
C TRP A 222 -3.41 9.58 -0.43
N SER A 223 -3.96 10.78 -0.54
CA SER A 223 -5.41 11.02 -0.48
C SER A 223 -6.13 10.36 -1.67
N SER A 224 -5.63 10.57 -2.89
CA SER A 224 -6.16 9.96 -4.13
C SER A 224 -6.08 8.44 -4.10
N MET A 225 -4.96 7.88 -3.63
CA MET A 225 -4.80 6.44 -3.42
C MET A 225 -5.83 5.89 -2.44
N SER A 226 -6.01 6.58 -1.31
CA SER A 226 -6.96 6.17 -0.29
C SER A 226 -8.40 6.20 -0.80
N LEU A 227 -8.75 7.20 -1.62
CA LEU A 227 -10.07 7.31 -2.24
C LEU A 227 -10.35 6.13 -3.19
N GLU A 228 -9.45 5.84 -4.14
CA GLU A 228 -9.67 4.78 -5.13
C GLU A 228 -9.75 3.39 -4.48
N ILE A 229 -8.94 3.13 -3.44
CA ILE A 229 -9.01 1.86 -2.69
C ILE A 229 -10.35 1.73 -1.95
N GLN A 230 -10.79 2.78 -1.26
CA GLN A 230 -12.07 2.77 -0.54
C GLN A 230 -13.27 2.69 -1.50
N GLN A 231 -13.19 3.32 -2.68
CA GLN A 231 -14.22 3.25 -3.72
C GLN A 231 -14.35 1.87 -4.33
N ALA A 232 -13.24 1.18 -4.59
CA ALA A 232 -13.26 -0.19 -5.09
C ALA A 232 -13.86 -1.16 -4.05
N GLY A 233 -13.59 -0.93 -2.77
CA GLY A 233 -14.08 -1.78 -1.69
C GLY A 233 -13.22 -3.01 -1.46
N ASN A 234 -13.67 -3.87 -0.54
CA ASN A 234 -12.90 -5.01 -0.09
C ASN A 234 -12.93 -6.16 -1.10
N ASN A 235 -11.78 -6.82 -1.28
CA ASN A 235 -11.54 -7.89 -2.23
C ASN A 235 -11.88 -7.50 -3.69
N VAL A 236 -11.76 -6.23 -4.07
CA VAL A 236 -11.95 -5.77 -5.46
C VAL A 236 -10.63 -5.21 -6.00
N SER A 237 -10.20 -5.69 -7.18
CA SER A 237 -8.92 -5.29 -7.77
C SER A 237 -8.96 -3.98 -8.57
N PRO A 238 -9.85 -3.78 -9.55
CA PRO A 238 -9.80 -2.61 -10.41
C PRO A 238 -10.32 -1.35 -9.71
N PHE A 239 -9.76 -0.19 -10.06
CA PHE A 239 -10.25 1.11 -9.63
C PHE A 239 -11.22 1.71 -10.65
N PHE A 240 -12.16 2.53 -10.19
CA PHE A 240 -13.05 3.29 -11.07
C PHE A 240 -12.31 4.45 -11.77
N GLY A 241 -11.37 5.08 -11.06
CA GLY A 241 -10.50 6.12 -11.57
C GLY A 241 -9.08 5.62 -11.84
N THR A 242 -8.13 6.53 -11.64
CA THR A 242 -6.70 6.28 -11.77
C THR A 242 -5.95 7.16 -10.77
N VAL A 243 -4.90 6.63 -10.17
CA VAL A 243 -3.93 7.40 -9.40
C VAL A 243 -2.76 7.77 -10.32
N GLN A 244 -2.39 9.04 -10.37
CA GLN A 244 -1.23 9.49 -11.15
C GLN A 244 0.00 9.54 -10.27
N LEU A 245 0.93 8.62 -10.49
CA LEU A 245 2.27 8.62 -9.90
C LEU A 245 3.32 9.03 -10.94
N LEU A 246 4.57 9.15 -10.51
CA LEU A 246 5.72 9.39 -11.37
C LEU A 246 6.64 8.17 -11.40
N ASN A 247 7.25 7.91 -12.56
CA ASN A 247 8.41 7.04 -12.67
C ASN A 247 9.69 7.81 -12.28
N TYR A 248 10.83 7.12 -12.15
CA TYR A 248 12.12 7.74 -11.84
C TYR A 248 12.58 8.79 -12.86
N ASP A 249 12.16 8.65 -14.12
CA ASP A 249 12.44 9.58 -15.21
C ASP A 249 11.45 10.75 -15.28
N HIS A 250 10.61 10.93 -14.26
CA HIS A 250 9.56 11.95 -14.15
C HIS A 250 8.41 11.80 -15.16
N THR A 251 8.34 10.69 -15.88
CA THR A 251 7.17 10.39 -16.71
C THR A 251 5.98 9.95 -15.85
N HIS A 252 4.77 10.25 -16.31
CA HIS A 252 3.55 9.89 -15.59
C HIS A 252 3.28 8.39 -15.68
N ARG A 253 2.86 7.81 -14.55
CA ARG A 253 2.33 6.46 -14.44
C ARG A 253 0.90 6.51 -13.91
N LEU A 254 -0.05 6.10 -14.73
CA LEU A 254 -1.45 5.99 -14.32
C LEU A 254 -1.69 4.60 -13.75
N VAL A 255 -1.89 4.51 -12.44
CA VAL A 255 -2.21 3.26 -11.76
C VAL A 255 -3.73 3.12 -11.66
N ASP A 256 -4.26 1.99 -12.11
CA ASP A 256 -5.71 1.78 -12.27
C ASP A 256 -6.26 0.54 -11.55
N ASN A 257 -5.45 -0.06 -10.69
CA ASN A 257 -5.83 -1.23 -9.90
C ASN A 257 -5.01 -1.32 -8.59
N PHE A 258 -5.58 -2.00 -7.61
CA PHE A 258 -5.00 -2.21 -6.29
C PHE A 258 -3.67 -2.96 -6.33
N GLU A 259 -3.58 -4.02 -7.13
CA GLU A 259 -2.40 -4.88 -7.21
C GLU A 259 -1.16 -4.07 -7.63
N GLU A 260 -1.28 -3.32 -8.72
CA GLU A 260 -0.21 -2.47 -9.23
C GLU A 260 0.15 -1.38 -8.23
N LEU A 261 -0.85 -0.72 -7.64
CA LEU A 261 -0.63 0.32 -6.65
C LEU A 261 0.17 -0.20 -5.46
N TYR A 262 -0.22 -1.36 -4.94
CA TYR A 262 0.46 -1.97 -3.82
C TYR A 262 1.88 -2.40 -4.18
N LYS A 263 2.10 -3.04 -5.34
CA LYS A 263 3.45 -3.42 -5.80
C LYS A 263 4.39 -2.22 -5.81
N ILE A 264 3.94 -1.08 -6.33
CA ILE A 264 4.76 0.12 -6.51
C ILE A 264 5.02 0.85 -5.19
N THR A 265 3.99 1.01 -4.37
CA THR A 265 4.02 1.95 -3.24
C THR A 265 4.21 1.27 -1.88
N GLY A 266 3.80 0.00 -1.78
CA GLY A 266 3.66 -0.68 -0.50
C GLY A 266 2.79 0.10 0.49
N ILE A 267 1.75 0.79 0.01
CA ILE A 267 0.83 1.55 0.86
C ILE A 267 0.39 0.69 2.06
N ALA A 268 0.44 1.29 3.25
CA ALA A 268 0.33 0.56 4.52
C ALA A 268 -0.88 0.98 5.36
N ILE A 269 -1.44 2.16 5.09
CA ILE A 269 -2.53 2.75 5.85
C ILE A 269 -3.22 3.81 4.98
N LEU A 270 -4.53 3.94 5.14
CA LEU A 270 -5.39 4.76 4.29
C LEU A 270 -5.93 5.95 5.06
N LEU A 271 -6.01 7.10 4.39
CA LEU A 271 -6.76 8.25 4.84
C LEU A 271 -8.25 7.98 4.70
N PHE A 272 -9.08 8.30 5.69
CA PHE A 272 -10.53 8.25 5.47
C PHE A 272 -10.95 9.20 4.34
N ARG A 273 -11.63 8.65 3.34
CA ARG A 273 -12.17 9.43 2.22
C ARG A 273 -13.65 9.18 1.98
N CYS A 274 -14.15 8.02 2.39
CA CYS A 274 -15.55 7.67 2.17
C CYS A 274 -16.13 6.86 3.30
N SER A 275 -17.39 7.15 3.61
CA SER A 275 -18.22 6.19 4.34
C SER A 275 -18.56 5.06 3.37
N SER A 276 -18.28 3.81 3.75
CA SER A 276 -18.85 2.65 3.05
C SER A 276 -20.37 2.86 2.95
N PRO A 277 -21.02 2.53 1.82
CA PRO A 277 -22.48 2.55 1.75
C PRO A 277 -23.00 1.66 2.89
N SER A 278 -23.54 2.27 3.95
CA SER A 278 -24.58 1.61 4.71
C SER A 278 -25.69 1.27 3.71
N ASN A 279 -26.36 0.14 3.86
CA ASN A 279 -27.52 -0.28 3.04
C ASN A 279 -28.73 0.69 3.12
N ASP A 280 -28.51 1.97 3.37
CA ASP A 280 -29.54 2.98 3.54
C ASP A 280 -29.75 3.72 2.21
N ASN A 281 -30.91 3.46 1.60
CA ASN A 281 -31.36 3.94 0.29
C ASN A 281 -31.67 5.45 0.24
N ALA A 282 -30.76 6.31 0.70
CA ALA A 282 -30.93 7.76 0.61
C ALA A 282 -30.04 8.33 -0.52
N ILE A 283 -30.68 8.66 -1.65
CA ILE A 283 -30.12 9.44 -2.76
C ILE A 283 -29.52 10.74 -2.18
N ARG A 284 -28.20 10.94 -2.33
CA ARG A 284 -27.53 12.21 -2.03
C ARG A 284 -26.63 12.63 -3.20
N MET A 285 -26.67 13.91 -3.52
CA MET A 285 -26.05 14.50 -4.72
C MET A 285 -24.51 14.51 -4.63
N PRO A 286 -23.80 14.45 -5.78
CA PRO A 286 -22.34 14.53 -5.83
C PRO A 286 -21.84 15.93 -5.48
N LEU A 287 -20.74 16.01 -4.72
CA LEU A 287 -19.94 17.24 -4.59
C LEU A 287 -18.71 17.12 -5.50
N ASP A 288 -18.41 18.20 -6.23
CA ASP A 288 -17.27 18.30 -7.14
C ASP A 288 -15.94 18.24 -6.36
N LEU A 289 -15.06 17.32 -6.74
CA LEU A 289 -13.75 17.12 -6.12
C LEU A 289 -12.76 18.17 -6.64
N ALA A 290 -12.65 19.31 -5.96
CA ALA A 290 -11.59 20.29 -6.22
C ALA A 290 -11.03 20.82 -4.89
N GLY A 291 -9.83 20.37 -4.52
CA GLY A 291 -9.05 20.95 -3.42
C GLY A 291 -8.15 19.93 -2.73
N GLU A 292 -6.85 20.03 -2.96
CA GLU A 292 -5.79 19.24 -2.30
C GLU A 292 -5.59 19.62 -0.82
N ASP A 293 -6.30 20.65 -0.33
CA ASP A 293 -6.36 21.07 1.07
C ASP A 293 -7.22 20.10 1.89
N ASN A 294 -6.70 18.89 2.10
CA ASN A 294 -7.26 17.74 2.83
C ASN A 294 -7.44 17.97 4.35
N LYS A 295 -7.85 19.16 4.82
CA LYS A 295 -7.78 19.44 6.26
C LYS A 295 -8.91 18.83 7.10
N TYR A 296 -10.11 18.59 6.56
CA TYR A 296 -11.23 18.08 7.36
C TYR A 296 -12.19 17.23 6.49
N ASN A 297 -12.00 15.91 6.48
CA ASN A 297 -12.79 14.97 5.65
C ASN A 297 -13.94 14.31 6.43
N ASP A 298 -14.87 15.08 7.02
CA ASP A 298 -16.03 14.50 7.71
C ASP A 298 -17.30 14.38 6.84
N GLY A 299 -17.29 14.90 5.61
CA GLY A 299 -18.48 14.98 4.75
C GLY A 299 -18.38 14.43 3.32
N GLU A 300 -17.22 13.91 2.88
CA GLU A 300 -17.08 13.38 1.51
C GLU A 300 -17.84 12.05 1.34
N THR A 301 -18.87 12.04 0.49
CA THR A 301 -19.47 10.81 -0.03
C THR A 301 -18.72 10.39 -1.29
N CYS A 302 -18.36 9.12 -1.38
CA CYS A 302 -17.84 8.54 -2.61
C CYS A 302 -18.80 8.83 -3.77
N THR A 303 -18.33 9.52 -4.81
CA THR A 303 -19.07 9.60 -6.07
C THR A 303 -19.12 8.19 -6.66
N LEU A 304 -20.31 7.62 -6.80
CA LEU A 304 -20.50 6.34 -7.49
C LEU A 304 -20.23 6.58 -8.98
N ARG A 305 -18.99 6.33 -9.42
CA ARG A 305 -18.71 6.13 -10.83
C ARG A 305 -19.42 4.85 -11.25
N THR A 306 -20.17 4.90 -12.35
CA THR A 306 -20.97 3.75 -12.78
C THR A 306 -20.19 2.81 -13.68
N SER A 307 -19.14 3.27 -14.36
CA SER A 307 -18.33 2.41 -15.22
C SER A 307 -16.92 2.92 -15.49
N PHE A 308 -16.05 2.02 -15.94
CA PHE A 308 -14.71 2.34 -16.43
C PHE A 308 -14.28 1.34 -17.51
N THR A 309 -13.42 1.77 -18.44
CA THR A 309 -12.95 0.93 -19.55
C THR A 309 -11.45 0.65 -19.46
N ARG A 310 -11.04 -0.62 -19.52
CA ARG A 310 -9.64 -1.08 -19.43
C ARG A 310 -9.37 -2.28 -20.35
N ASN A 311 -8.11 -2.67 -20.49
CA ASN A 311 -7.76 -3.99 -20.99
C ASN A 311 -7.83 -5.02 -19.84
N ILE A 312 -7.94 -6.30 -20.20
CA ILE A 312 -7.81 -7.43 -19.28
C ILE A 312 -6.61 -8.24 -19.77
N VAL A 313 -5.54 -8.24 -18.99
CA VAL A 313 -4.26 -8.85 -19.34
C VAL A 313 -4.16 -10.18 -18.60
N GLY A 314 -3.79 -11.24 -19.30
CA GLY A 314 -3.63 -12.56 -18.72
C GLY A 314 -2.39 -13.25 -19.24
N ARG A 315 -2.54 -14.55 -19.57
CA ARG A 315 -1.46 -15.49 -19.82
C ARG A 315 -0.42 -14.95 -20.81
N ASP A 316 0.84 -14.96 -20.39
CA ASP A 316 1.99 -14.46 -21.17
C ASP A 316 1.90 -12.97 -21.61
N GLY A 317 1.08 -12.17 -20.93
CA GLY A 317 0.89 -10.75 -21.27
C GLY A 317 -0.02 -10.53 -22.48
N LEU A 318 -0.81 -11.54 -22.86
CA LEU A 318 -1.86 -11.41 -23.88
C LEU A 318 -3.14 -10.85 -23.26
N CYS A 319 -3.91 -10.14 -24.07
CA CYS A 319 -5.16 -9.50 -23.66
C CYS A 319 -6.39 -10.34 -24.05
N VAL A 320 -7.44 -10.21 -23.26
CA VAL A 320 -8.79 -10.68 -23.62
C VAL A 320 -9.30 -9.87 -24.81
N ASP A 321 -9.66 -10.58 -25.88
CA ASP A 321 -9.97 -10.02 -27.20
C ASP A 321 -11.26 -10.65 -27.74
N VAL A 322 -12.16 -9.83 -28.27
CA VAL A 322 -13.27 -10.33 -29.09
C VAL A 322 -12.72 -10.72 -30.45
N ARG A 323 -12.84 -12.01 -30.80
CA ARG A 323 -12.20 -12.60 -31.98
C ARG A 323 -12.50 -11.83 -33.27
N ASN A 324 -11.43 -11.40 -33.94
CA ASN A 324 -11.46 -10.61 -35.18
C ASN A 324 -12.20 -9.26 -35.08
N GLY A 325 -12.61 -8.83 -33.89
CA GLY A 325 -13.40 -7.62 -33.69
C GLY A 325 -14.81 -7.69 -34.28
N TYR A 326 -15.38 -8.89 -34.46
CA TYR A 326 -16.77 -9.06 -34.86
C TYR A 326 -17.70 -8.83 -33.68
N ASP A 327 -18.81 -8.13 -33.90
CA ASP A 327 -19.83 -7.83 -32.90
C ASP A 327 -21.05 -8.75 -32.99
N THR A 328 -20.96 -9.86 -33.74
CA THR A 328 -22.05 -10.84 -33.85
C THR A 328 -22.21 -11.59 -32.53
N ASP A 329 -23.45 -11.80 -32.09
CA ASP A 329 -23.73 -12.56 -30.86
C ASP A 329 -23.13 -13.98 -30.96
N GLY A 330 -22.49 -14.42 -29.87
CA GLY A 330 -21.79 -15.70 -29.82
C GLY A 330 -20.35 -15.65 -30.36
N THR A 331 -19.85 -14.49 -30.79
CA THR A 331 -18.42 -14.34 -31.14
C THR A 331 -17.57 -14.68 -29.91
N PRO A 332 -16.64 -15.66 -30.00
CA PRO A 332 -15.89 -16.11 -28.84
C PRO A 332 -14.81 -15.12 -28.44
N LEU A 333 -14.52 -15.09 -27.15
CA LEU A 333 -13.35 -14.40 -26.63
C LEU A 333 -12.11 -15.25 -26.82
N GLN A 334 -10.99 -14.59 -27.06
CA GLN A 334 -9.69 -15.22 -27.23
C GLN A 334 -8.58 -14.44 -26.53
N LEU A 335 -7.41 -15.06 -26.43
CA LEU A 335 -6.16 -14.33 -26.17
C LEU A 335 -5.61 -13.71 -27.46
N TRP A 336 -5.17 -12.47 -27.39
CA TRP A 336 -4.49 -11.78 -28.49
C TRP A 336 -3.41 -10.83 -27.96
N PRO A 337 -2.33 -10.53 -28.72
CA PRO A 337 -1.40 -9.48 -28.34
C PRO A 337 -2.12 -8.18 -27.99
N CYS A 338 -1.78 -7.60 -26.84
CA CYS A 338 -2.41 -6.39 -26.35
C CYS A 338 -2.19 -5.21 -27.31
N GLY A 339 -3.24 -4.44 -27.56
CA GLY A 339 -3.21 -3.21 -28.35
C GLY A 339 -4.30 -2.23 -27.94
N THR A 340 -4.56 -1.26 -28.80
CA THR A 340 -5.49 -0.14 -28.54
C THR A 340 -6.88 -0.33 -29.16
N GLN A 341 -7.11 -1.47 -29.83
CA GLN A 341 -8.32 -1.76 -30.58
C GLN A 341 -9.54 -1.90 -29.67
N ARG A 342 -10.71 -1.44 -30.14
CA ARG A 342 -11.97 -1.45 -29.37
C ARG A 342 -12.38 -2.84 -28.88
N ASN A 343 -12.01 -3.89 -29.60
CA ASN A 343 -12.36 -5.28 -29.30
C ASN A 343 -11.49 -5.90 -28.18
N GLN A 344 -10.56 -5.12 -27.60
CA GLN A 344 -9.80 -5.46 -26.39
C GLN A 344 -10.10 -4.50 -25.23
N ARG A 345 -11.02 -3.55 -25.44
CA ARG A 345 -11.46 -2.59 -24.43
C ARG A 345 -12.71 -3.13 -23.77
N TRP A 346 -12.64 -3.31 -22.46
CA TRP A 346 -13.69 -3.87 -21.62
C TRP A 346 -14.17 -2.82 -20.63
N THR A 347 -15.45 -2.48 -20.72
CA THR A 347 -16.16 -1.59 -19.81
C THR A 347 -16.75 -2.43 -18.68
N PHE A 348 -16.29 -2.17 -17.47
CA PHE A 348 -16.85 -2.72 -16.24
C PHE A 348 -17.93 -1.76 -15.77
N ASP A 349 -19.13 -2.26 -15.56
CA ASP A 349 -20.30 -1.48 -15.18
C ASP A 349 -20.75 -1.86 -13.76
N SER A 350 -21.38 -0.93 -13.07
CA SER A 350 -21.89 -1.04 -11.70
C SER A 350 -23.00 -2.10 -11.52
N ASP A 351 -23.49 -2.67 -12.61
CA ASP A 351 -24.42 -3.79 -12.63
C ASP A 351 -23.72 -5.16 -12.69
N ASP A 352 -22.42 -5.22 -12.41
CA ASP A 352 -21.54 -6.40 -12.44
C ASP A 352 -21.39 -7.03 -13.83
N THR A 353 -21.74 -6.31 -14.90
CA THR A 353 -21.45 -6.75 -16.27
C THR A 353 -20.11 -6.21 -16.76
N ILE A 354 -19.43 -7.02 -17.58
CA ILE A 354 -18.22 -6.62 -18.31
C ILE A 354 -18.58 -6.56 -19.79
N ARG A 355 -18.35 -5.45 -20.47
CA ARG A 355 -18.86 -5.21 -21.82
C ARG A 355 -17.77 -4.81 -22.80
N SER A 356 -17.85 -5.25 -24.04
CA SER A 356 -17.04 -4.72 -25.14
C SER A 356 -17.93 -4.54 -26.36
N MET A 357 -17.68 -3.47 -27.13
CA MET A 357 -18.41 -3.22 -28.38
C MET A 357 -19.96 -3.22 -28.20
N GLY A 358 -20.44 -2.71 -27.06
CA GLY A 358 -21.87 -2.67 -26.74
C GLY A 358 -22.50 -4.00 -26.33
N LYS A 359 -21.69 -5.04 -26.10
CA LYS A 359 -22.14 -6.40 -25.78
C LYS A 359 -21.53 -6.90 -24.48
N CYS A 360 -22.25 -7.77 -23.78
CA CYS A 360 -21.83 -8.35 -22.52
C CYS A 360 -20.88 -9.52 -22.78
N MET A 361 -19.84 -9.63 -21.95
CA MET A 361 -19.10 -10.85 -21.74
C MET A 361 -20.05 -11.88 -21.14
N THR A 362 -20.22 -13.00 -21.81
CA THR A 362 -21.27 -13.99 -21.50
C THR A 362 -20.68 -15.38 -21.44
N ALA A 363 -20.95 -16.09 -20.35
CA ALA A 363 -20.73 -17.53 -20.27
C ALA A 363 -21.72 -18.26 -21.18
N ASN A 364 -21.24 -18.86 -22.28
CA ASN A 364 -22.09 -19.61 -23.20
C ASN A 364 -22.36 -21.02 -22.65
N GLY A 365 -23.18 -21.07 -21.62
CA GLY A 365 -23.38 -22.21 -20.73
C GLY A 365 -22.60 -22.06 -19.42
N LEU A 366 -23.10 -22.69 -18.36
CA LEU A 366 -22.58 -22.58 -16.99
C LEU A 366 -21.84 -23.83 -16.51
N ASN A 367 -21.41 -24.69 -17.44
CA ASN A 367 -20.67 -25.91 -17.14
C ASN A 367 -19.17 -25.71 -17.40
N ASN A 368 -18.34 -26.51 -16.73
CA ASN A 368 -16.91 -26.55 -16.98
C ASN A 368 -16.62 -26.85 -18.47
N GLY A 369 -15.78 -26.02 -19.10
CA GLY A 369 -15.44 -26.07 -20.52
C GLY A 369 -16.33 -25.23 -21.44
N SER A 370 -17.37 -24.55 -20.91
CA SER A 370 -18.17 -23.60 -21.70
C SER A 370 -17.32 -22.46 -22.25
N ASN A 371 -17.56 -22.06 -23.49
CA ASN A 371 -16.88 -20.89 -24.07
C ASN A 371 -17.39 -19.59 -23.44
N ILE A 372 -16.52 -18.59 -23.37
CA ILE A 372 -16.94 -17.22 -23.07
C ILE A 372 -17.03 -16.45 -24.39
N VAL A 373 -18.15 -15.74 -24.58
CA VAL A 373 -18.48 -15.03 -25.83
C VAL A 373 -18.89 -13.60 -25.52
N ILE A 374 -19.06 -12.77 -26.56
CA ILE A 374 -19.92 -11.60 -26.44
C ILE A 374 -21.36 -11.93 -26.81
N PHE A 375 -22.31 -11.33 -26.12
CA PHE A 375 -23.74 -11.47 -26.41
C PHE A 375 -24.51 -10.19 -26.07
N ASN A 376 -25.66 -10.00 -26.70
CA ASN A 376 -26.55 -8.89 -26.39
C ASN A 376 -26.99 -8.93 -24.91
N CYS A 377 -26.64 -7.88 -24.16
CA CYS A 377 -26.89 -7.79 -22.72
C CYS A 377 -28.37 -7.90 -22.35
N SER A 378 -29.29 -7.39 -23.18
CA SER A 378 -30.72 -7.35 -22.84
C SER A 378 -31.45 -8.66 -23.04
N THR A 379 -30.87 -9.61 -23.78
CA THR A 379 -31.46 -10.92 -24.07
C THR A 379 -30.66 -12.08 -23.48
N ALA A 380 -29.44 -11.84 -23.02
CA ALA A 380 -28.66 -12.84 -22.30
C ALA A 380 -29.31 -13.22 -20.96
N ALA A 381 -29.14 -14.48 -20.56
CA ALA A 381 -29.53 -14.91 -19.22
C ALA A 381 -28.72 -14.14 -18.17
N GLU A 382 -29.40 -13.56 -17.18
CA GLU A 382 -28.79 -12.70 -16.17
C GLU A 382 -27.59 -13.38 -15.48
N ASN A 383 -27.75 -14.63 -15.09
CA ASN A 383 -26.72 -15.42 -14.41
C ASN A 383 -25.46 -15.71 -15.27
N ALA A 384 -25.53 -15.55 -16.59
CA ALA A 384 -24.43 -15.79 -17.51
C ALA A 384 -23.58 -14.55 -17.80
N ILE A 385 -24.03 -13.35 -17.38
CA ILE A 385 -23.38 -12.08 -17.71
C ILE A 385 -22.81 -11.31 -16.50
N LYS A 386 -23.00 -11.84 -15.29
CA LYS A 386 -22.42 -11.27 -14.07
C LYS A 386 -21.02 -11.81 -13.84
N TRP A 387 -20.11 -10.94 -13.39
CA TRP A 387 -18.71 -11.27 -13.15
C TRP A 387 -18.16 -10.56 -11.91
N GLU A 388 -17.37 -11.28 -11.12
CA GLU A 388 -16.60 -10.73 -10.00
C GLU A 388 -15.10 -10.71 -10.34
N VAL A 389 -14.39 -9.66 -9.91
CA VAL A 389 -12.94 -9.47 -10.17
C VAL A 389 -12.17 -9.26 -8.86
N PRO A 390 -11.95 -10.33 -8.08
CA PRO A 390 -11.16 -10.31 -6.87
C PRO A 390 -9.70 -9.89 -7.06
N ILE A 391 -9.06 -9.48 -5.95
CA ILE A 391 -7.64 -9.09 -5.91
C ILE A 391 -6.68 -10.22 -6.30
N ASP A 392 -7.10 -11.48 -6.15
CA ASP A 392 -6.31 -12.64 -6.54
C ASP A 392 -6.18 -12.78 -8.07
N GLY A 393 -7.01 -12.08 -8.84
CA GLY A 393 -7.02 -12.03 -10.30
C GLY A 393 -7.86 -13.09 -10.99
N SER A 394 -8.68 -13.86 -10.26
CA SER A 394 -9.60 -14.84 -10.87
C SER A 394 -10.87 -14.12 -11.30
N ILE A 395 -11.24 -14.13 -12.58
CA ILE A 395 -12.51 -13.52 -13.03
C ILE A 395 -13.60 -14.58 -12.93
N ILE A 396 -14.52 -14.41 -11.97
CA ILE A 396 -15.48 -15.44 -11.54
C ILE A 396 -16.86 -15.13 -12.11
N ASN A 397 -17.57 -16.13 -12.62
CA ASN A 397 -19.02 -16.05 -12.79
C ASN A 397 -19.70 -16.57 -11.51
N PRO A 398 -20.31 -15.70 -10.68
CA PRO A 398 -20.77 -16.09 -9.34
C PRO A 398 -21.89 -17.13 -9.36
N SER A 399 -22.71 -17.17 -10.40
CA SER A 399 -23.79 -18.17 -10.50
C SER A 399 -23.30 -19.60 -10.72
N SER A 400 -22.16 -19.78 -11.38
CA SER A 400 -21.56 -21.10 -11.63
C SER A 400 -20.42 -21.42 -10.65
N GLY A 401 -19.80 -20.41 -10.06
CA GLY A 401 -18.57 -20.55 -9.27
C GLY A 401 -17.31 -20.83 -10.11
N LEU A 402 -17.45 -20.86 -11.43
CA LEU A 402 -16.37 -21.12 -12.37
C LEU A 402 -15.67 -19.82 -12.79
N VAL A 403 -14.45 -19.95 -13.33
CA VAL A 403 -13.59 -18.80 -13.68
C VAL A 403 -13.17 -18.78 -15.14
N MET A 404 -12.94 -17.58 -15.64
CA MET A 404 -12.33 -17.38 -16.95
C MET A 404 -10.93 -17.99 -17.00
N THR A 405 -10.71 -18.84 -18.00
CA THR A 405 -9.47 -19.60 -18.16
C THR A 405 -8.94 -19.48 -19.58
N ALA A 406 -7.63 -19.25 -19.68
CA ALA A 406 -6.86 -19.35 -20.92
C ALA A 406 -6.10 -20.70 -20.96
N PRO A 407 -6.66 -21.76 -21.58
CA PRO A 407 -6.10 -23.11 -21.50
C PRO A 407 -4.72 -23.25 -22.18
N ARG A 408 -4.36 -22.36 -23.11
CA ARG A 408 -3.05 -22.32 -23.77
C ARG A 408 -2.44 -20.92 -23.74
N ALA A 409 -1.11 -20.85 -23.73
CA ALA A 409 -0.34 -19.60 -23.76
C ALA A 409 -0.08 -19.15 -25.22
N ALA A 410 -1.14 -19.06 -26.02
CA ALA A 410 -1.01 -18.76 -27.45
C ALA A 410 -2.08 -17.77 -27.91
N SER A 411 -1.70 -16.90 -28.85
CA SER A 411 -2.65 -16.09 -29.60
C SER A 411 -3.74 -16.97 -30.23
N ARG A 412 -4.98 -16.48 -30.25
CA ARG A 412 -6.20 -17.17 -30.71
C ARG A 412 -6.71 -18.29 -29.80
N THR A 413 -6.10 -18.49 -28.63
CA THR A 413 -6.65 -19.41 -27.63
C THR A 413 -8.02 -18.92 -27.19
N ILE A 414 -9.05 -19.75 -27.36
CA ILE A 414 -10.42 -19.45 -26.91
C ILE A 414 -10.48 -19.50 -25.37
N LEU A 415 -11.17 -18.53 -24.78
CA LEU A 415 -11.36 -18.46 -23.34
C LEU A 415 -12.54 -19.31 -22.90
N LEU A 416 -12.33 -20.06 -21.84
CA LEU A 416 -13.28 -21.02 -21.29
C LEU A 416 -13.69 -20.64 -19.88
N LEU A 417 -14.83 -21.15 -19.45
CA LEU A 417 -15.28 -21.16 -18.08
C LEU A 417 -14.88 -22.51 -17.45
N GLU A 418 -14.03 -22.51 -16.42
CA GLU A 418 -13.52 -23.74 -15.81
C GLU A 418 -13.49 -23.69 -14.28
N ASP A 419 -13.34 -24.85 -13.63
CA ASP A 419 -13.16 -24.95 -12.18
C ASP A 419 -11.98 -24.08 -11.71
N ASN A 420 -12.17 -23.33 -10.63
CA ASN A 420 -11.10 -22.48 -10.11
C ASN A 420 -10.01 -23.33 -9.42
N ILE A 421 -8.94 -23.63 -10.14
CA ILE A 421 -7.77 -24.34 -9.65
C ILE A 421 -6.65 -23.38 -9.22
N TYR A 422 -6.89 -22.05 -9.25
CA TYR A 422 -5.94 -21.00 -8.95
C TYR A 422 -4.66 -21.07 -9.79
N ALA A 423 -4.78 -21.54 -11.03
CA ALA A 423 -3.69 -21.60 -11.99
C ALA A 423 -3.35 -20.21 -12.54
N ALA A 424 -2.10 -20.01 -12.97
CA ALA A 424 -1.74 -18.79 -13.70
C ALA A 424 -2.47 -18.69 -15.06
N SER A 425 -2.93 -19.81 -15.64
CA SER A 425 -3.88 -19.79 -16.77
C SER A 425 -5.24 -19.16 -16.44
N GLN A 426 -5.54 -18.93 -15.16
CA GLN A 426 -6.76 -18.32 -14.63
C GLN A 426 -6.46 -16.98 -13.91
N GLY A 427 -5.25 -16.47 -14.06
CA GLY A 427 -4.81 -15.19 -13.50
C GLY A 427 -5.00 -14.07 -14.52
N TRP A 428 -5.59 -12.97 -14.06
CA TRP A 428 -5.91 -11.81 -14.87
C TRP A 428 -5.63 -10.52 -14.09
N THR A 429 -5.16 -9.49 -14.77
CA THR A 429 -5.05 -8.13 -14.25
C THR A 429 -5.85 -7.20 -15.16
N VAL A 430 -6.81 -6.49 -14.57
CA VAL A 430 -7.57 -5.43 -15.25
C VAL A 430 -6.73 -4.16 -15.19
N THR A 431 -6.18 -3.73 -16.32
CA THR A 431 -5.29 -2.57 -16.38
C THR A 431 -5.08 -2.08 -17.81
N ASN A 432 -4.80 -0.79 -17.99
CA ASN A 432 -4.24 -0.26 -19.22
C ASN A 432 -2.71 -0.41 -19.30
N ASN A 433 -2.03 -0.70 -18.19
CA ASN A 433 -0.59 -0.93 -18.14
C ASN A 433 -0.27 -2.38 -18.54
N VAL A 434 -0.41 -2.68 -19.83
CA VAL A 434 -0.35 -4.07 -20.35
C VAL A 434 1.04 -4.71 -20.29
N LYS A 435 2.10 -3.91 -20.08
CA LYS A 435 3.46 -4.41 -19.93
C LYS A 435 3.70 -4.83 -18.48
N PRO A 436 4.42 -5.94 -18.24
CA PRO A 436 4.78 -6.36 -16.89
C PRO A 436 5.69 -5.33 -16.20
N ILE A 437 5.52 -5.21 -14.89
CA ILE A 437 6.38 -4.37 -14.04
C ILE A 437 7.71 -5.07 -13.88
N VAL A 438 8.81 -4.36 -14.13
CA VAL A 438 10.16 -4.85 -13.85
C VAL A 438 10.63 -4.24 -12.54
N ALA A 439 10.96 -5.10 -11.57
CA ALA A 439 11.34 -4.68 -10.23
C ALA A 439 12.32 -5.67 -9.59
N SER A 440 13.08 -5.17 -8.61
CA SER A 440 13.69 -6.02 -7.59
C SER A 440 12.64 -6.36 -6.53
N ILE A 441 12.68 -7.57 -5.98
CA ILE A 441 11.84 -7.96 -4.84
C ILE A 441 12.74 -7.97 -3.61
N VAL A 442 12.50 -7.03 -2.70
CA VAL A 442 13.33 -6.81 -1.51
C VAL A 442 12.59 -7.29 -0.28
N GLY A 443 13.25 -8.06 0.57
CA GLY A 443 12.63 -8.71 1.71
C GLY A 443 13.45 -8.62 2.99
N TYR A 444 13.65 -9.77 3.63
CA TYR A 444 14.32 -9.90 4.92
C TYR A 444 15.74 -9.29 4.90
N LYS A 445 16.07 -8.47 5.92
CA LYS A 445 17.35 -7.73 6.04
C LYS A 445 17.67 -6.81 4.85
N GLU A 446 16.65 -6.30 4.16
CA GLU A 446 16.79 -5.40 3.01
C GLU A 446 17.56 -6.05 1.85
N MET A 447 17.59 -7.39 1.83
CA MET A 447 18.21 -8.18 0.79
C MET A 447 17.24 -8.37 -0.38
N CYS A 448 17.78 -8.64 -1.56
CA CYS A 448 17.05 -8.84 -2.79
C CYS A 448 16.90 -10.32 -3.11
N LEU A 449 15.72 -10.70 -3.60
CA LEU A 449 15.42 -12.02 -4.13
C LEU A 449 16.22 -12.27 -5.41
N GLN A 450 16.91 -13.41 -5.50
CA GLN A 450 17.82 -13.75 -6.59
C GLN A 450 17.61 -15.19 -7.08
N SER A 451 17.91 -15.44 -8.36
CA SER A 451 18.04 -16.79 -8.91
C SER A 451 19.07 -16.90 -10.04
N ASN A 452 19.59 -18.10 -10.26
CA ASN A 452 20.49 -18.44 -11.39
C ASN A 452 19.73 -18.95 -12.64
N GLY A 453 18.41 -18.73 -12.73
CA GLY A 453 17.59 -19.21 -13.84
C GLY A 453 17.11 -20.65 -13.70
N GLU A 454 16.88 -21.35 -14.81
CA GLU A 454 16.12 -22.61 -14.87
C GLU A 454 16.69 -23.71 -13.96
N ASN A 455 15.81 -24.46 -13.29
CA ASN A 455 16.13 -25.57 -12.38
C ASN A 455 16.97 -25.18 -11.15
N ASN A 456 17.05 -23.89 -10.82
CA ASN A 456 17.73 -23.42 -9.61
C ASN A 456 16.72 -22.97 -8.55
N GLY A 457 17.16 -22.97 -7.30
CA GLY A 457 16.44 -22.35 -6.19
C GLY A 457 16.43 -20.83 -6.28
N VAL A 458 15.58 -20.24 -5.45
CA VAL A 458 15.53 -18.80 -5.21
C VAL A 458 16.08 -18.53 -3.80
N TRP A 459 16.86 -17.47 -3.62
CA TRP A 459 17.43 -17.07 -2.33
C TRP A 459 17.56 -15.56 -2.19
N MET A 460 18.09 -15.10 -1.05
CA MET A 460 18.34 -13.68 -0.77
C MET A 460 19.82 -13.35 -0.92
N GLU A 461 20.14 -12.23 -1.58
CA GLU A 461 21.49 -11.64 -1.65
C GLU A 461 21.45 -10.14 -1.39
N ASP A 462 22.61 -9.54 -1.15
CA ASP A 462 22.72 -8.09 -1.11
C ASP A 462 22.20 -7.48 -2.42
N CYS A 463 21.44 -6.39 -2.30
CA CYS A 463 20.81 -5.76 -3.46
C CYS A 463 21.84 -5.09 -4.37
N GLU A 464 21.82 -5.46 -5.65
CA GLU A 464 22.70 -4.94 -6.69
C GLU A 464 21.87 -4.38 -7.86
N ALA A 465 21.91 -3.06 -8.05
CA ALA A 465 21.05 -2.38 -9.03
C ALA A 465 21.20 -2.90 -10.48
N THR A 466 22.40 -3.36 -10.86
CA THR A 466 22.70 -3.88 -12.21
C THR A 466 22.52 -5.39 -12.34
N SER A 467 22.22 -6.10 -11.26
CA SER A 467 22.15 -7.56 -11.28
C SER A 467 20.89 -8.04 -12.00
N LEU A 468 21.04 -8.54 -13.22
CA LEU A 468 19.95 -9.14 -14.00
C LEU A 468 19.30 -10.35 -13.29
N GLN A 469 20.02 -10.98 -12.35
CA GLN A 469 19.52 -12.12 -11.56
C GLN A 469 18.54 -11.69 -10.45
N GLN A 470 18.55 -10.40 -10.10
CA GLN A 470 17.64 -9.80 -9.11
C GLN A 470 16.48 -9.04 -9.78
N GLN A 471 16.42 -9.03 -11.11
CA GLN A 471 15.35 -8.38 -11.86
C GLN A 471 14.22 -9.36 -12.16
N TRP A 472 13.03 -9.02 -11.69
CA TRP A 472 11.82 -9.81 -11.85
C TRP A 472 10.80 -9.06 -12.70
N ALA A 473 10.19 -9.75 -13.65
CA ALA A 473 9.06 -9.25 -14.42
C ALA A 473 7.76 -9.81 -13.84
N LEU A 474 6.88 -8.91 -13.39
CA LEU A 474 5.61 -9.22 -12.75
C LEU A 474 4.49 -9.15 -13.80
N TYR A 475 3.98 -10.30 -14.24
CA TYR A 475 3.02 -10.40 -15.35
C TYR A 475 1.56 -10.30 -14.89
N GLY A 476 0.67 -9.91 -15.82
CA GLY A 476 -0.78 -9.82 -15.58
C GLY A 476 -1.48 -11.17 -15.33
N ASP A 477 -0.83 -12.28 -15.70
CA ASP A 477 -1.26 -13.63 -15.32
C ASP A 477 -0.85 -14.04 -13.91
N ARG A 478 -0.36 -13.08 -13.12
CA ARG A 478 0.03 -13.26 -11.73
C ARG A 478 1.22 -14.23 -11.58
N THR A 479 2.10 -14.27 -12.59
CA THR A 479 3.41 -14.95 -12.49
C THR A 479 4.51 -13.95 -12.17
N ILE A 480 5.53 -14.42 -11.44
CA ILE A 480 6.80 -13.70 -11.23
C ILE A 480 7.83 -14.40 -12.10
N ARG A 481 8.49 -13.66 -13.01
CA ARG A 481 9.38 -14.24 -14.01
C ARG A 481 10.78 -13.65 -13.95
N VAL A 482 11.78 -14.45 -14.29
CA VAL A 482 13.14 -13.94 -14.53
C VAL A 482 13.10 -12.96 -15.69
N ASN A 483 13.53 -11.71 -15.45
CA ASN A 483 13.35 -10.62 -16.42
C ASN A 483 14.11 -10.84 -17.74
N SER A 484 15.32 -11.42 -17.69
CA SER A 484 16.18 -11.58 -18.87
C SER A 484 15.66 -12.59 -19.90
N THR A 485 14.87 -13.58 -19.48
CA THR A 485 14.36 -14.64 -20.37
C THR A 485 12.85 -14.59 -20.55
N ARG A 486 12.10 -14.08 -19.56
CA ARG A 486 10.62 -13.98 -19.53
C ARG A 486 9.84 -15.31 -19.66
N GLY A 487 10.52 -16.42 -19.92
CA GLY A 487 9.94 -17.77 -20.02
C GLY A 487 10.15 -18.64 -18.78
N LEU A 488 10.81 -18.11 -17.75
CA LEU A 488 11.10 -18.80 -16.50
C LEU A 488 10.32 -18.17 -15.34
N CYS A 489 9.56 -18.99 -14.63
CA CYS A 489 8.62 -18.61 -13.59
C CYS A 489 9.09 -19.09 -12.20
N VAL A 490 8.91 -18.23 -11.20
CA VAL A 490 8.96 -18.59 -9.79
C VAL A 490 7.88 -19.63 -9.51
N THR A 491 8.27 -20.78 -8.98
CA THR A 491 7.40 -21.96 -8.85
C THR A 491 7.57 -22.60 -7.48
N THR A 492 6.48 -22.88 -6.76
CA THR A 492 6.54 -23.74 -5.57
C THR A 492 6.68 -25.20 -5.97
N ASN A 493 7.67 -25.91 -5.43
CA ASN A 493 7.97 -27.32 -5.73
C ASN A 493 7.07 -28.28 -4.92
N GLY A 494 5.76 -28.01 -4.93
CA GLY A 494 4.77 -28.66 -4.08
C GLY A 494 3.81 -27.63 -3.47
N TYR A 495 2.96 -28.08 -2.55
CA TYR A 495 1.92 -27.25 -1.92
C TYR A 495 1.94 -27.33 -0.38
N ASN A 496 2.88 -28.09 0.19
CA ASN A 496 3.02 -28.27 1.62
C ASN A 496 3.97 -27.22 2.20
N SER A 497 3.76 -26.90 3.47
CA SER A 497 4.68 -26.05 4.22
C SER A 497 6.13 -26.58 4.11
N LYS A 498 7.08 -25.67 3.87
CA LYS A 498 8.52 -25.91 3.69
C LYS A 498 8.93 -26.49 2.33
N ASP A 499 8.00 -26.66 1.40
CA ASP A 499 8.38 -26.94 0.00
C ASP A 499 9.18 -25.75 -0.56
N LEU A 500 10.25 -26.06 -1.30
CA LEU A 500 11.16 -25.07 -1.87
C LEU A 500 10.49 -24.30 -3.01
N ILE A 501 10.84 -23.02 -3.12
CA ILE A 501 10.57 -22.21 -4.30
C ILE A 501 11.76 -22.29 -5.26
N ILE A 502 11.48 -22.64 -6.50
CA ILE A 502 12.46 -22.87 -7.57
C ILE A 502 12.03 -22.16 -8.85
N ILE A 503 12.93 -22.07 -9.82
CA ILE A 503 12.66 -21.49 -11.14
C ILE A 503 12.45 -22.61 -12.16
N LEU A 504 11.29 -22.62 -12.80
CA LEU A 504 10.94 -23.56 -13.87
C LEU A 504 10.38 -22.83 -15.08
N LYS A 505 10.30 -23.51 -16.22
CA LYS A 505 9.60 -22.97 -17.40
C LYS A 505 8.15 -22.62 -17.05
N CYS A 506 7.69 -21.48 -17.54
CA CYS A 506 6.32 -21.05 -17.37
C CYS A 506 5.37 -22.00 -18.12
N GLN A 507 4.45 -22.61 -17.38
CA GLN A 507 3.47 -23.57 -17.90
C GLN A 507 2.03 -23.13 -17.59
N GLY A 508 1.85 -22.11 -16.75
CA GLY A 508 0.54 -21.62 -16.35
C GLY A 508 -0.06 -22.39 -15.17
N LEU A 509 0.76 -23.06 -14.36
CA LEU A 509 0.31 -23.96 -13.28
C LEU A 509 -0.13 -23.20 -12.02
N PRO A 510 -0.93 -23.83 -11.12
CA PRO A 510 -1.24 -23.28 -9.80
C PRO A 510 -0.01 -23.00 -8.93
N SER A 511 1.05 -23.78 -9.09
CA SER A 511 2.33 -23.57 -8.40
C SER A 511 3.11 -22.34 -8.88
N GLN A 512 2.69 -21.72 -9.99
CA GLN A 512 3.37 -20.57 -10.61
C GLN A 512 2.62 -19.25 -10.43
N ARG A 513 1.44 -19.30 -9.80
CA ARG A 513 0.62 -18.13 -9.51
C ARG A 513 1.00 -17.53 -8.16
N TRP A 514 1.14 -16.20 -8.13
CA TRP A 514 1.50 -15.41 -6.97
C TRP A 514 0.73 -14.08 -6.98
N PHE A 515 0.23 -13.64 -5.83
CA PHE A 515 -0.27 -12.28 -5.68
C PHE A 515 0.35 -11.61 -4.45
N PHE A 516 0.47 -10.29 -4.51
CA PHE A 516 1.06 -9.48 -3.46
C PHE A 516 -0.07 -8.99 -2.56
N ASN A 517 0.01 -9.32 -1.28
CA ASN A 517 -0.99 -8.94 -0.28
C ASN A 517 -0.53 -7.69 0.48
N SER A 518 -1.48 -6.91 1.01
CA SER A 518 -1.24 -5.63 1.67
C SER A 518 -0.33 -5.69 2.90
N ASP A 519 -0.28 -6.84 3.56
CA ASP A 519 0.57 -7.13 4.71
C ASP A 519 2.07 -7.31 4.38
N GLY A 520 2.42 -7.36 3.09
CA GLY A 520 3.77 -7.61 2.59
C GLY A 520 3.98 -9.03 2.08
N ALA A 521 3.02 -9.94 2.24
CA ALA A 521 3.18 -11.32 1.82
C ALA A 521 3.06 -11.49 0.30
N ILE A 522 3.86 -12.39 -0.25
CA ILE A 522 3.67 -12.92 -1.62
C ILE A 522 3.02 -14.29 -1.48
N VAL A 523 1.77 -14.42 -1.89
CA VAL A 523 0.91 -15.55 -1.58
C VAL A 523 0.76 -16.47 -2.79
N ASN A 524 0.90 -17.77 -2.59
CA ASN A 524 0.44 -18.75 -3.58
C ASN A 524 -1.05 -19.08 -3.32
N PRO A 525 -1.97 -18.70 -4.21
CA PRO A 525 -3.41 -18.81 -3.94
C PRO A 525 -3.92 -20.26 -3.83
N LYS A 526 -3.25 -21.23 -4.46
CA LYS A 526 -3.62 -22.65 -4.37
C LYS A 526 -3.31 -23.25 -3.00
N SER A 527 -2.09 -23.05 -2.50
CA SER A 527 -1.66 -23.59 -1.21
C SER A 527 -2.08 -22.72 -0.02
N ARG A 528 -2.41 -21.44 -0.26
CA ARG A 528 -2.65 -20.42 0.77
C ARG A 528 -1.44 -20.15 1.67
N HIS A 529 -0.26 -20.65 1.27
CA HIS A 529 1.02 -20.35 1.91
C HIS A 529 1.66 -19.12 1.27
N VAL A 530 2.61 -18.53 1.99
CA VAL A 530 3.35 -17.32 1.59
C VAL A 530 4.81 -17.62 1.34
N MET A 531 5.45 -16.83 0.50
CA MET A 531 6.90 -16.83 0.29
C MET A 531 7.64 -16.47 1.60
N ASP A 532 8.58 -17.32 2.00
CA ASP A 532 9.23 -17.27 3.31
C ASP A 532 10.73 -17.57 3.19
N VAL A 533 11.57 -16.73 3.81
CA VAL A 533 13.00 -17.05 3.99
C VAL A 533 13.12 -18.10 5.08
N ARG A 534 13.55 -19.32 4.70
CA ARG A 534 13.51 -20.49 5.58
C ARG A 534 14.21 -20.21 6.91
N ALA A 535 13.47 -20.42 8.01
CA ALA A 535 13.96 -20.25 9.38
C ALA A 535 14.56 -18.85 9.66
N SER A 536 14.19 -17.82 8.90
CA SER A 536 14.82 -16.49 8.94
C SER A 536 16.34 -16.53 8.74
N ASN A 537 16.87 -17.54 8.05
CA ASN A 537 18.31 -17.75 7.89
C ASN A 537 18.73 -17.68 6.42
N VAL A 538 19.16 -16.49 5.99
CA VAL A 538 19.61 -16.23 4.61
C VAL A 538 20.79 -17.10 4.19
N SER A 539 21.63 -17.57 5.13
CA SER A 539 22.77 -18.44 4.84
C SER A 539 22.36 -19.84 4.35
N LEU A 540 21.11 -20.25 4.58
CA LEU A 540 20.58 -21.50 4.01
C LEU A 540 20.40 -21.41 2.50
N ARG A 541 20.28 -20.18 1.95
CA ARG A 541 19.99 -19.91 0.54
C ARG A 541 18.73 -20.62 0.03
N GLU A 542 17.68 -20.59 0.84
CA GLU A 542 16.42 -21.26 0.53
C GLU A 542 15.23 -20.34 0.82
N ILE A 543 14.41 -20.13 -0.21
CA ILE A 543 13.06 -19.62 -0.07
C ILE A 543 12.08 -20.79 -0.16
N ILE A 544 11.11 -20.80 0.74
CA ILE A 544 10.08 -21.83 0.83
C ILE A 544 8.68 -21.21 0.81
N ILE A 545 7.66 -22.04 0.71
CA ILE A 545 6.29 -21.66 1.08
C ILE A 545 6.02 -22.02 2.55
N PHE A 546 5.38 -21.14 3.30
CA PHE A 546 5.06 -21.35 4.73
C PHE A 546 3.70 -20.73 5.12
N PRO A 547 3.01 -21.19 6.17
CA PRO A 547 1.84 -20.50 6.68
C PRO A 547 2.13 -19.03 6.99
N ALA A 548 1.18 -18.14 6.71
CA ALA A 548 1.33 -16.73 7.03
C ALA A 548 1.49 -16.56 8.55
N THR A 549 2.58 -15.92 8.95
CA THR A 549 2.91 -15.60 10.35
C THR A 549 2.98 -14.10 10.61
N GLY A 550 3.06 -13.29 9.54
CA GLY A 550 3.30 -11.84 9.62
C GLY A 550 4.73 -11.46 9.98
N ASN A 551 5.63 -12.44 10.14
CA ASN A 551 7.02 -12.21 10.50
C ASN A 551 7.80 -11.48 9.39
N PRO A 552 8.87 -10.74 9.73
CA PRO A 552 9.66 -10.00 8.75
C PRO A 552 10.28 -10.84 7.64
N ASN A 553 10.45 -12.15 7.84
CA ASN A 553 10.98 -13.07 6.82
C ASN A 553 9.95 -13.47 5.74
N GLN A 554 8.72 -12.96 5.85
CA GLN A 554 7.62 -13.13 4.91
C GLN A 554 7.11 -11.81 4.33
N GLN A 555 7.78 -10.69 4.64
CA GLN A 555 7.41 -9.36 4.19
C GLN A 555 8.31 -8.92 3.05
N TRP A 556 7.69 -8.52 1.95
CA TRP A 556 8.32 -8.21 0.68
C TRP A 556 7.82 -6.85 0.18
N VAL A 557 8.70 -6.10 -0.45
CA VAL A 557 8.39 -4.84 -1.15
C VAL A 557 9.04 -4.92 -2.52
N THR A 558 8.41 -4.34 -3.54
CA THR A 558 9.03 -4.25 -4.86
C THR A 558 9.67 -2.89 -5.05
N GLN A 559 10.92 -2.88 -5.52
CA GLN A 559 11.59 -1.68 -5.99
C GLN A 559 11.52 -1.68 -7.51
N VAL A 560 10.61 -0.87 -8.06
CA VAL A 560 10.52 -0.68 -9.51
C VAL A 560 11.85 -0.15 -10.01
N LEU A 561 12.36 -0.72 -11.10
CA LEU A 561 13.60 -0.27 -11.72
C LEU A 561 13.29 0.79 -12.80
N PRO A 562 14.20 1.74 -13.06
CA PRO A 562 14.09 2.59 -14.24
C PRO A 562 13.92 1.74 -15.50
N SER A 563 12.98 2.12 -16.36
CA SER A 563 12.68 1.41 -17.62
C SER A 563 13.80 1.49 -18.64
#